data_AF-A0A379WW39-F1
#
_entry.id   AF-A0A379WW39-F1
#
_cell.length_a   1.000
_cell.length_b   1.000
_cell.length_c   1.000
_cell.angle_alpha   90.00
_cell.angle_beta   90.00
_cell.angle_gamma   90.00
#
_symmetry.space_group_name_H-M   'P 1'
#
loop_
_entity.id
_entity.type
_entity.pdbx_description
1 polymer ?
#
loop_
_entity_poly.entity_id
_entity_poly.type
_entity_poly.pdbx_seq_one_letter_code
_entity_poly.pdbx_strand_id
1 'polypeptide(L)'
;MHDARRSPVRHRTVAEVVEKCGFSDDTVIVNVQGDEPMIPAVIIRQVAENLAQRQVGMATLAVPIHSAEEAFNPNAVKVVLDAEGYALYFSRATIPWDRDRLQKVWKR
;
A
#
# COMPACT_ATOMS: atom_id res chain seq x y z
N MET A 1 -6.61 3.52 -43.84
CA MET A 1 -7.35 3.30 -42.59
C MET A 1 -6.47 2.46 -41.68
N HIS A 2 -5.73 3.09 -40.76
CA HIS A 2 -4.83 2.39 -39.82
C HIS A 2 -5.56 2.32 -38.47
N ASP A 3 -6.00 1.11 -38.11
CA ASP A 3 -6.57 0.79 -36.80
C ASP A 3 -5.43 0.60 -35.79
N ALA A 4 -5.06 1.71 -35.12
CA ALA A 4 -4.16 1.67 -33.98
C ALA A 4 -4.96 1.27 -32.72
N ARG A 5 -5.22 -0.03 -32.58
CA ARG A 5 -5.63 -0.62 -31.29
C ARG A 5 -4.50 -0.45 -30.29
N ARG A 6 -4.45 0.69 -29.62
CA ARG A 6 -3.80 0.84 -28.32
C ARG A 6 -4.41 -0.22 -27.41
N SER A 7 -3.65 -1.27 -27.12
CA SER A 7 -4.02 -2.21 -26.07
C SER A 7 -4.14 -1.40 -24.77
N PRO A 8 -5.27 -1.45 -24.05
CA PRO A 8 -5.37 -0.76 -22.77
C PRO A 8 -4.26 -1.30 -21.87
N VAL A 9 -3.56 -0.41 -21.18
CA VAL A 9 -2.57 -0.79 -20.17
C VAL A 9 -3.32 -1.55 -19.08
N ARG A 10 -3.38 -2.87 -19.19
CA ARG A 10 -3.96 -3.74 -18.16
C ARG A 10 -2.95 -3.77 -17.03
N HIS A 11 -3.17 -2.94 -16.01
CA HIS A 11 -2.43 -3.04 -14.75
C HIS A 11 -2.65 -4.47 -14.22
N ARG A 12 -1.60 -5.28 -14.24
CA ARG A 12 -1.64 -6.63 -13.69
C ARG A 12 -1.48 -6.53 -12.18
N THR A 13 -2.32 -7.23 -11.44
CA THR A 13 -2.18 -7.31 -9.99
C THR A 13 -0.93 -8.14 -9.66
N VAL A 14 -0.34 -7.91 -8.48
CA VAL A 14 0.81 -8.73 -8.04
C VAL A 14 0.44 -10.21 -8.01
N ALA A 15 -0.78 -10.55 -7.56
CA ALA A 15 -1.28 -11.92 -7.51
C ALA A 15 -1.25 -12.60 -8.90
N GLU A 16 -1.73 -11.92 -9.95
CA GLU A 16 -1.68 -12.45 -11.32
C GLU A 16 -0.24 -12.67 -11.82
N VAL A 17 0.74 -11.90 -11.35
CA VAL A 17 2.15 -12.05 -11.71
C VAL A 17 2.76 -13.24 -10.99
N VAL A 18 2.48 -13.42 -9.70
CA VAL A 18 2.98 -14.55 -8.91
C VAL A 18 2.55 -15.88 -9.53
N GLU A 19 1.26 -16.03 -9.84
CA GLU A 19 0.71 -17.25 -10.44
C GLU A 19 1.37 -17.59 -11.78
N LYS A 20 1.63 -16.58 -12.63
CA LYS A 20 2.20 -16.79 -13.97
C LYS A 20 3.69 -17.06 -13.95
N CYS A 21 4.41 -16.51 -12.98
CA CYS A 21 5.86 -16.64 -12.89
C CYS A 21 6.30 -17.91 -12.14
N GLY A 22 5.39 -18.58 -11.42
CA GLY A 22 5.69 -19.86 -10.77
C GLY A 22 6.81 -19.74 -9.73
N PHE A 23 6.83 -18.64 -8.99
CA PHE A 23 7.79 -18.43 -7.92
C PHE A 23 7.64 -19.49 -6.83
N SER A 24 8.73 -19.85 -6.16
CA SER A 24 8.65 -20.74 -4.99
C SER A 24 7.96 -20.04 -3.83
N ASP A 25 7.38 -20.81 -2.91
CA ASP A 25 6.71 -20.30 -1.71
C ASP A 25 7.65 -19.46 -0.81
N ASP A 26 8.96 -19.67 -0.91
CA ASP A 26 9.99 -18.92 -0.19
C ASP A 26 10.43 -17.62 -0.90
N THR A 27 9.87 -17.32 -2.08
CA THR A 27 10.26 -16.13 -2.85
C THR A 27 9.66 -14.86 -2.25
N VAL A 28 10.52 -13.95 -1.80
CA VAL A 28 10.11 -12.61 -1.33
C VAL A 28 9.75 -11.72 -2.53
N ILE A 29 8.50 -11.25 -2.57
CA ILE A 29 8.00 -10.34 -3.61
C ILE A 29 7.69 -8.99 -2.99
N VAL A 30 8.35 -7.94 -3.47
CA VAL A 30 8.05 -6.56 -3.09
C VAL A 30 7.28 -5.89 -4.22
N ASN A 31 6.02 -5.55 -3.96
CA ASN A 31 5.16 -4.85 -4.91
C ASN A 31 5.34 -3.33 -4.76
N VAL A 32 6.00 -2.71 -5.74
CA VAL A 32 6.16 -1.25 -5.81
C VAL A 32 5.12 -0.68 -6.77
N GLN A 33 4.23 0.18 -6.27
CA GLN A 33 3.20 0.78 -7.11
C GLN A 33 3.81 1.81 -8.09
N GLY A 34 3.30 1.84 -9.32
CA GLY A 34 3.83 2.69 -10.38
C GLY A 34 3.49 4.18 -10.25
N ASP A 35 2.61 4.54 -9.32
CA ASP A 35 2.23 5.91 -8.97
C ASP A 35 3.12 6.52 -7.87
N GLU A 36 4.08 5.76 -7.32
CA GLU A 36 5.08 6.24 -6.36
C GLU A 36 6.51 6.24 -6.95
N PRO A 37 6.81 7.08 -7.97
CA PRO A 37 8.09 7.05 -8.68
C PRO A 37 9.30 7.51 -7.83
N MET A 38 9.06 8.08 -6.65
CA MET A 38 10.09 8.63 -5.77
C MET A 38 10.36 7.76 -4.53
N ILE A 39 9.83 6.54 -4.46
CA ILE A 39 10.15 5.63 -3.34
C ILE A 39 11.67 5.39 -3.30
N PRO A 40 12.35 5.71 -2.19
CA PRO A 40 13.78 5.43 -2.05
C PRO A 40 14.05 3.92 -2.07
N ALA A 41 15.07 3.48 -2.80
CA ALA A 41 15.44 2.06 -2.87
C ALA A 41 15.78 1.42 -1.50
N VAL A 42 16.20 2.23 -0.52
CA VAL A 42 16.42 1.78 0.87
C VAL A 42 15.13 1.28 1.52
N ILE A 43 13.99 1.91 1.22
CA ILE A 43 12.68 1.53 1.74
C ILE A 43 12.26 0.17 1.20
N ILE A 44 12.48 -0.07 -0.10
CA ILE A 44 12.21 -1.36 -0.77
C ILE A 44 13.02 -2.49 -0.12
N ARG A 45 14.31 -2.26 0.13
CA ARG A 45 15.18 -3.26 0.81
C ARG A 45 14.71 -3.55 2.23
N GLN A 46 14.33 -2.51 2.97
CA GLN A 46 13.83 -2.66 4.34
C GLN A 46 12.57 -3.54 4.40
N VAL A 47 11.68 -3.48 3.40
CA VAL A 47 10.51 -4.39 3.34
C VAL A 47 10.94 -5.85 3.20
N ALA A 48 11.86 -6.10 2.28
CA ALA A 48 12.34 -7.44 2.01
C ALA A 48 13.05 -8.03 3.25
N GLU A 49 13.85 -7.22 3.94
CA GLU A 49 14.53 -7.61 5.18
C GLU A 49 13.54 -7.89 6.31
N ASN A 50 12.54 -7.01 6.50
CA ASN A 50 11.49 -7.21 7.52
C ASN A 50 10.69 -8.49 7.29
N LEU A 51 10.39 -8.81 6.02
CA LEU A 51 9.70 -10.06 5.65
C LEU A 51 10.58 -11.29 5.90
N ALA A 52 11.87 -11.21 5.55
CA ALA A 52 12.81 -12.32 5.77
C ALA A 52 13.07 -12.60 7.26
N GLN A 53 12.97 -11.58 8.12
CA GLN A 53 13.22 -11.70 9.56
C GLN A 53 12.01 -12.14 10.38
N ARG A 54 10.79 -12.06 9.83
CA ARG A 54 9.56 -12.46 10.52
C ARG A 54 8.95 -13.68 9.83
N GLN A 55 8.47 -14.68 10.59
CA GLN A 55 7.70 -15.79 10.02
C GLN A 55 6.27 -15.34 9.67
N VAL A 56 6.14 -14.43 8.70
CA VAL A 56 4.87 -13.86 8.24
C VAL A 56 4.76 -14.06 6.73
N GLY A 57 3.59 -14.49 6.25
CA GLY A 57 3.39 -14.77 4.81
C GLY A 57 3.27 -13.51 3.93
N MET A 58 3.19 -12.33 4.54
CA MET A 58 3.09 -11.05 3.84
C MET A 58 3.58 -9.92 4.73
N ALA A 59 4.35 -8.99 4.16
CA ALA A 59 4.71 -7.72 4.78
C ALA A 59 4.43 -6.59 3.78
N THR A 60 4.05 -5.43 4.32
CA THR A 60 3.86 -4.21 3.55
C THR A 60 4.46 -3.04 4.33
N LEU A 61 4.61 -1.89 3.67
CA LEU A 61 4.98 -0.65 4.33
C LEU A 61 3.84 0.36 4.30
N ALA A 62 3.86 1.23 5.30
CA ALA A 62 3.10 2.45 5.33
C ALA A 62 4.01 3.58 5.81
N VAL A 63 3.72 4.79 5.35
CA VAL A 63 4.39 6.01 5.83
C VAL A 63 3.46 6.78 6.76
N PRO A 64 4.00 7.50 7.77
CA PRO A 64 3.18 8.37 8.60
C PRO A 64 2.54 9.48 7.75
N ILE A 65 1.23 9.67 7.93
CA ILE A 65 0.49 10.78 7.32
C ILE A 65 0.65 12.02 8.20
N HIS A 66 1.16 13.10 7.61
CA HIS A 66 1.43 14.35 8.33
C HIS A 66 0.45 15.48 8.04
N SER A 67 -0.41 15.33 7.02
CA SER A 67 -1.36 16.36 6.60
C SER A 67 -2.81 15.88 6.68
N ALA A 68 -3.72 16.80 7.00
CA ALA A 68 -5.15 16.50 6.97
C ALA A 68 -5.64 16.19 5.54
N GLU A 69 -5.11 16.89 4.54
CA GLU A 69 -5.45 16.65 3.14
C GLU A 69 -5.20 15.19 2.73
N GLU A 70 -4.03 14.66 3.06
CA GLU A 70 -3.69 13.26 2.80
C GLU A 70 -4.54 12.28 3.63
N ALA A 71 -4.82 12.63 4.90
CA ALA A 71 -5.70 11.83 5.75
C ALA A 71 -7.15 11.73 5.23
N PHE A 72 -7.63 12.77 4.54
CA PHE A 72 -8.98 12.81 3.95
C PHE A 72 -9.02 12.41 2.48
N ASN A 73 -7.87 12.27 1.80
CA ASN A 73 -7.81 11.90 0.40
C ASN A 73 -8.26 10.44 0.18
N PRO A 74 -9.40 10.17 -0.51
CA PRO A 74 -9.90 8.81 -0.72
C PRO A 74 -9.04 7.95 -1.67
N ASN A 75 -8.05 8.57 -2.34
CA ASN A 75 -7.07 7.86 -3.16
C ASN A 75 -5.93 7.29 -2.30
N ALA A 76 -5.68 7.84 -1.12
CA ALA A 76 -4.72 7.29 -0.17
C ALA A 76 -5.37 6.18 0.67
N VAL A 77 -4.76 4.99 0.71
CA VAL A 77 -5.17 3.90 1.59
C VAL A 77 -4.49 4.06 2.94
N LYS A 78 -5.27 4.02 4.02
CA LYS A 78 -4.81 4.15 5.40
C LYS A 78 -4.76 2.76 6.01
N VAL A 79 -3.85 2.57 6.95
CA VAL A 79 -3.71 1.33 7.71
C VAL A 79 -3.70 1.63 9.20
N VAL A 80 -4.33 0.77 9.98
CA VAL A 80 -4.20 0.75 11.45
C VAL A 80 -3.39 -0.48 11.82
N LEU A 81 -2.39 -0.29 12.68
CA LEU A 81 -1.51 -1.33 13.18
C LEU A 81 -1.83 -1.65 14.65
N ASP A 82 -1.53 -2.86 15.10
CA ASP A 82 -1.44 -3.18 16.51
C ASP A 82 -0.10 -2.74 17.13
N ALA A 83 0.11 -3.04 18.42
CA ALA A 83 1.33 -2.67 19.14
C ALA A 83 2.59 -3.43 18.66
N GLU A 84 2.44 -4.55 17.96
CA GLU A 84 3.54 -5.37 17.43
C GLU A 84 3.84 -5.06 15.95
N GLY A 85 3.06 -4.15 15.35
CA GLY A 85 3.20 -3.68 13.98
C GLY A 85 2.42 -4.49 12.95
N TYR A 86 1.52 -5.38 13.36
CA TYR A 86 0.65 -6.11 12.43
C TYR A 86 -0.50 -5.22 11.97
N ALA A 87 -0.81 -5.28 10.67
CA ALA A 87 -1.93 -4.55 10.11
C ALA A 87 -3.26 -5.16 10.57
N LEU A 88 -4.03 -4.37 11.33
CA LEU A 88 -5.38 -4.74 11.75
C LEU A 88 -6.39 -4.54 10.62
N TYR A 89 -6.31 -3.40 9.92
CA TYR A 89 -7.24 -3.08 8.84
C TYR A 89 -6.72 -2.00 7.89
N PHE A 90 -7.12 -2.10 6.62
CA PHE A 90 -6.86 -1.11 5.56
C PHE A 90 -8.17 -0.46 5.12
N SER A 91 -8.19 0.86 4.92
CA SER A 91 -9.37 1.58 4.43
C SER A 91 -9.00 2.84 3.65
N ARG A 92 -9.87 3.24 2.72
CA ARG A 92 -9.82 4.58 2.10
C ARG A 92 -10.47 5.64 2.99
N ALA A 93 -11.32 5.23 3.94
CA ALA A 93 -11.87 6.13 4.94
C ALA A 93 -10.76 6.66 5.87
N THR A 94 -10.99 7.81 6.47
CA THR A 94 -10.07 8.39 7.45
C THR A 94 -10.11 7.57 8.74
N ILE A 95 -9.04 6.79 8.97
CA ILE A 95 -8.85 5.95 10.15
C ILE A 95 -7.45 6.17 10.75
N PRO A 96 -7.29 6.05 12.08
CA PRO A 96 -8.36 5.96 13.08
C PRO A 96 -9.13 7.29 13.20
N TRP A 97 -10.44 7.20 13.45
CA TRP A 97 -11.28 8.40 13.52
C TRP A 97 -11.10 9.09 14.88
N ASP A 98 -10.44 10.25 14.88
CA ASP A 98 -10.31 11.12 16.05
C ASP A 98 -11.60 11.92 16.26
N ARG A 99 -12.49 11.39 17.09
CA ARG A 99 -13.82 11.98 17.37
C ARG A 99 -13.72 13.42 17.87
N ASP A 100 -12.75 13.72 18.75
CA ASP A 100 -12.69 15.00 19.45
C ASP A 100 -12.04 16.09 18.59
N ARG A 101 -11.03 15.72 17.80
CA ARG A 101 -10.35 16.65 16.90
C ARG A 101 -11.15 16.95 15.63
N LEU A 102 -11.90 15.97 15.12
CA LEU A 102 -12.64 16.10 13.86
C LEU A 102 -14.06 16.68 14.03
N GLN A 103 -14.67 16.63 15.21
CA GLN A 103 -15.97 17.30 15.46
C GLN A 103 -15.93 18.82 15.22
N LYS A 104 -14.78 19.48 15.36
CA LYS A 104 -14.61 20.92 15.08
C LYS A 104 -14.72 21.26 13.59
N VAL A 105 -14.48 20.31 12.69
CA VAL A 105 -14.51 20.53 11.23
C VAL A 105 -15.94 20.48 10.68
N TRP A 106 -16.86 19.76 11.34
CA TRP A 106 -18.22 19.52 10.86
C TRP A 106 -19.25 20.59 11.27
N LYS A 107 -18.88 21.58 12.08
CA LYS A 107 -19.76 22.70 12.49
C LYS A 107 -19.59 23.94 11.59
N ARG A 108 -19.53 23.76 10.27
CA ARG A 108 -19.51 24.87 9.32
C ARG A 108 -20.78 24.92 8.49
#